data_AF-A0A2J5PBX3-F1
#
_entry.id   AF-A0A2J5PBX3-F1
#
_cell.length_a   1.000
_cell.length_b   1.000
_cell.length_c   1.000
_cell.angle_alpha   90.00
_cell.angle_beta   90.00
_cell.angle_gamma   90.00
#
_symmetry.space_group_name_H-M   'P 1'
#
loop_
_entity.id
_entity.type
_entity.pdbx_description
1 polymer ?
#
loop_
_entity_poly.entity_id
_entity_poly.type
_entity_poly.pdbx_seq_one_letter_code
_entity_poly.pdbx_strand_id
1 'polypeptide(L)' 'MLKIIRAGMYTSVQDGGREGLRQLGISRCGAMDKPALVTANLLVGNGANAAALEITLGQ' A
#
# COMPACT_ATOMS: atom_id res chain seq x y z
N MET A 1 -6.81 0.98 -16.72
CA MET A 1 -6.96 -0.33 -16.03
C MET A 1 -5.63 -1.07 -16.08
N LEU A 2 -5.23 -1.71 -14.98
CA LEU A 2 -4.03 -2.54 -14.89
C LEU A 2 -4.44 -4.02 -14.93
N LYS A 3 -3.94 -4.81 -15.88
CA LYS A 3 -4.17 -6.26 -15.93
C LYS A 3 -3.05 -6.99 -15.19
N ILE A 4 -3.40 -7.81 -14.21
CA ILE A 4 -2.42 -8.64 -13.48
C ILE A 4 -2.19 -9.94 -14.26
N ILE A 5 -0.95 -10.17 -14.69
CA ILE A 5 -0.53 -11.41 -15.35
C ILE A 5 0.07 -12.39 -14.33
N ARG A 6 0.84 -11.89 -13.35
CA ARG A 6 1.44 -12.65 -12.26
C ARG A 6 1.50 -11.77 -11.01
N ALA A 7 1.01 -12.28 -9.88
CA ALA A 7 0.89 -11.51 -8.64
C ALA A 7 2.12 -11.64 -7.71
N GLY A 8 2.90 -12.72 -7.79
CA GLY A 8 3.99 -12.97 -6.84
C GLY A 8 3.53 -13.73 -5.59
N MET A 9 4.39 -13.77 -4.57
CA MET A 9 4.14 -14.54 -3.34
C MET A 9 3.09 -13.88 -2.43
N TYR A 10 3.22 -12.57 -2.21
CA TYR A 10 2.29 -11.82 -1.37
C TYR A 10 2.20 -10.37 -1.87
N THR A 11 1.13 -10.09 -2.61
CA THR A 11 0.87 -8.77 -3.19
C THR A 11 -0.50 -8.28 -2.76
N SER A 12 -0.54 -7.05 -2.26
CA SER A 12 -1.75 -6.42 -1.77
C SER A 12 -1.83 -4.96 -2.19
N VAL A 13 -3.03 -4.41 -2.23
CA VAL A 13 -3.22 -2.95 -2.34
C VAL A 13 -3.04 -2.36 -0.95
N GLN A 14 -2.11 -1.44 -0.80
CA GLN A 14 -1.82 -0.75 0.46
C GLN A 14 -1.90 0.77 0.26
N ASP A 15 -2.23 1.46 1.35
CA ASP A 15 -2.32 2.92 1.42
C ASP A 15 -1.69 3.43 2.74
N GLY A 16 -2.05 4.66 3.15
CA GLY A 16 -1.61 5.24 4.43
C GLY A 16 -2.09 4.51 5.69
N GLY A 17 -3.05 3.60 5.56
CA GLY A 17 -3.71 2.88 6.65
C GLY A 17 -5.00 3.55 7.11
N ARG A 18 -5.64 2.92 8.10
CA ARG A 18 -6.97 3.28 8.63
C ARG A 18 -6.85 3.61 10.12
N GLU A 19 -6.48 4.86 10.38
CA GLU A 19 -6.27 5.39 11.72
C GLU A 19 -7.61 5.62 12.46
N GLY A 20 -7.56 5.73 13.80
CA GLY A 20 -8.73 6.11 14.61
C GLY A 20 -9.79 5.02 14.84
N LEU A 21 -9.53 3.76 14.43
CA LEU A 21 -10.48 2.64 14.58
C LEU A 21 -9.98 1.53 15.53
N ARG A 22 -8.85 1.75 16.22
CA ARG A 22 -8.23 0.72 17.08
C ARG A 22 -9.09 0.36 18.29
N GLN A 23 -9.86 1.31 18.81
CA GLN A 23 -10.83 1.09 19.89
C GLN A 23 -11.96 0.13 19.50
N LEU A 24 -12.19 -0.04 18.20
CA LEU A 24 -13.16 -1.00 17.65
C LEU A 24 -12.50 -2.35 17.30
N GLY A 25 -11.23 -2.56 17.70
CA GLY A 25 -10.47 -3.77 17.39
C GLY A 25 -9.93 -3.84 15.96
N ILE A 26 -9.99 -2.75 15.20
CA ILE A 26 -9.57 -2.75 13.81
C ILE A 26 -8.09 -2.30 13.72
N SER A 27 -7.21 -3.19 13.22
CA SER A 27 -5.76 -2.93 13.07
C SER A 27 -5.49 -1.70 12.19
N ARG A 28 -4.30 -1.09 12.21
CA ARG A 28 -4.06 0.11 11.39
C ARG A 28 -3.86 -0.17 9.90
N CYS A 29 -3.23 -1.31 9.57
CA CYS A 29 -2.82 -1.69 8.21
C CYS A 29 -2.05 -0.54 7.51
N GLY A 30 -2.10 -0.52 6.16
CA GLY A 30 -1.30 0.35 5.31
C GLY A 30 0.04 -0.30 4.97
N ALA A 31 0.79 0.37 4.09
CA ALA A 31 2.09 -0.14 3.65
C ALA A 31 3.03 -0.41 4.83
N MET A 32 3.72 -1.54 4.79
CA MET A 32 4.73 -1.94 5.76
C MET A 32 5.91 -0.96 5.74
N ASP A 33 6.36 -0.55 4.54
CA ASP A 33 7.33 0.52 4.32
C ASP A 33 6.63 1.80 3.84
N LYS A 34 6.24 2.64 4.79
CA LYS A 34 5.54 3.91 4.52
C LYS A 34 6.39 4.91 3.73
N PRO A 35 7.68 5.14 4.05
CA PRO A 35 8.54 5.97 3.22
C PRO A 35 8.55 5.54 1.75
N ALA A 36 8.67 4.25 1.46
CA ALA A 36 8.65 3.74 0.08
C ALA A 36 7.32 4.06 -0.65
N LEU A 37 6.18 3.81 0.00
CA LEU A 37 4.86 4.17 -0.54
C LEU A 37 4.76 5.66 -0.85
N VAL A 38 5.14 6.51 0.11
CA VAL A 38 5.06 7.97 -0.03
C VAL A 38 5.93 8.45 -1.18
N THR A 39 7.19 7.98 -1.26
CA THR A 39 8.09 8.33 -2.35
C THR A 39 7.51 7.91 -3.70
N ALA A 40 7.01 6.68 -3.83
CA ALA A 40 6.43 6.19 -5.08
C ALA A 40 5.23 7.05 -5.53
N ASN A 41 4.32 7.39 -4.62
CA ASN A 41 3.16 8.23 -4.92
C ASN A 41 3.56 9.65 -5.33
N LEU A 42 4.49 10.27 -4.60
CA LEU A 42 4.94 11.63 -4.90
C LEU A 42 5.66 11.71 -6.25
N LEU A 43 6.44 10.68 -6.62
CA LEU A 43 7.13 10.61 -7.92
C LEU A 43 6.17 10.67 -9.11
N VAL A 44 4.96 10.15 -8.96
CA VAL A 44 3.93 10.16 -10.01
C VAL A 44 2.90 11.29 -9.85
N GLY A 45 3.11 12.20 -8.90
CA GLY A 45 2.23 13.36 -8.65
C GLY A 45 0.96 13.05 -7.86
N ASN A 46 0.86 11.85 -7.26
CA ASN A 46 -0.27 11.48 -6.42
C ASN A 46 -0.12 12.04 -5.00
N GLY A 47 -1.23 12.07 -4.24
CA GLY A 47 -1.18 12.30 -2.81
C GLY A 47 -0.35 11.22 -2.09
N ALA A 48 0.41 11.61 -1.06
CA ALA A 48 1.39 10.74 -0.38
C ALA A 48 0.81 9.38 0.10
N ASN A 49 -0.46 9.36 0.50
CA ASN A 49 -1.15 8.17 1.02
C ASN A 49 -2.06 7.49 -0.01
N ALA A 50 -1.96 7.83 -1.29
CA ALA A 50 -2.76 7.16 -2.32
C ALA A 50 -2.45 5.66 -2.39
N ALA A 51 -3.43 4.86 -2.81
CA ALA A 51 -3.29 3.42 -2.86
C ALA A 51 -2.25 2.99 -3.91
N ALA A 52 -1.36 2.08 -3.54
CA ALA A 52 -0.38 1.45 -4.42
C ALA A 52 -0.28 -0.07 -4.15
N LEU A 53 0.41 -0.80 -5.01
CA LEU A 53 0.66 -2.23 -4.81
C LEU A 53 1.89 -2.43 -3.94
N GLU A 54 1.73 -3.11 -2.81
CA GLU A 54 2.83 -3.64 -2.00
C GLU A 54 3.13 -5.07 -2.45
N ILE A 55 4.39 -5.36 -2.77
CA ILE A 55 4.84 -6.63 -3.34
C ILE A 55 5.95 -7.21 -2.48
N THR A 56 5.72 -8.39 -1.90
CA THR A 56 6.72 -9.11 -1.12
C THR A 56 7.46 -10.11 -1.99
N LEU A 57 8.81 -10.04 -2.00
CA LEU A 57 9.69 -10.90 -2.81
C LEU A 57 9.19 -10.99 -4.26
N GLY A 58 9.28 -9.88 -5.00
CA GLY A 58 8.83 -9.76 -6.39
C GLY A 58 9.31 -10.91 -7.29
N GLN A 59 8.69 -11.05 -8.48
CA GLN A 59 8.91 -12.17 -9.38
C GLN A 59 9.14 -11.74 -10.82
#